data_AF-A0A1J5PV11-F1
#
_entry.id   AF-A0A1J5PV11-F1
#
_cell.length_a   1.000
_cell.length_b   1.000
_cell.length_c   1.000
_cell.angle_alpha   90.00
_cell.angle_beta   90.00
_cell.angle_gamma   90.00
#
_symmetry.space_group_name_H-M   'P 1'
#
loop_
_entity.id
_entity.type
_entity.pdbx_description
1 polymer ?
#
loop_
_entity_poly.entity_id
_entity_poly.type
_entity_poly.pdbx_seq_one_letter_code
_entity_poly.pdbx_strand_id
1 'polypeptide(L)'
;MQACRRQFLLKYFDENFPPHCGSCDYCLTEFKKFDGTLIAQKALSAVTRLKERFGYTYVIDFLRGSKNEKIREEHKALKTYGIGADISKTDWLRYIRELTGMGYLYVSDDAYPVLKLTAKSEAVLKGLEKVMLIESETVAEHQHSAEVLPFEAGLLTELKNIRRDIALHENIPPYIILSDATLVELATYLPQSLDEMRLISGFGDVKLARYGREFLLPVKDYCTRNGLTSKIKQKTAKRERKAKNERSDMGSKPTDTAFHTFSLHKAGKTIPEIAAERGLAASTIEGHLSYYIYTGALDLSTLVTEEKQKKIKDAVESYGAEKLSPLKEILGEEYSYGDIKAVIAWMRKVGTI
;
A
#
# COMPACT_ATOMS: atom_id res chain seq x y z
N MET A 1 -5.24 10.09 6.71
CA MET A 1 -6.14 10.87 5.85
C MET A 1 -7.52 10.28 6.04
N GLN A 2 -8.47 11.07 6.55
CA GLN A 2 -9.81 10.60 6.88
C GLN A 2 -10.79 11.09 5.82
N ALA A 3 -10.59 10.61 4.60
CA ALA A 3 -11.45 10.91 3.46
C ALA A 3 -11.44 9.69 2.54
N CYS A 4 -12.41 9.60 1.63
CA CYS A 4 -12.43 8.57 0.61
C CYS A 4 -11.09 8.55 -0.15
N ARG A 5 -10.37 7.41 -0.10
CA ARG A 5 -9.05 7.29 -0.75
C ARG A 5 -9.11 7.56 -2.25
N ARG A 6 -10.18 7.09 -2.90
CA ARG A 6 -10.38 7.30 -4.34
C ARG A 6 -10.61 8.76 -4.67
N GLN A 7 -11.44 9.45 -3.89
CA GLN A 7 -11.65 10.89 -4.06
C GLN A 7 -10.35 11.67 -3.86
N PHE A 8 -9.58 11.32 -2.82
CA PHE A 8 -8.29 11.96 -2.58
C PHE A 8 -7.31 11.79 -3.76
N LEU A 9 -7.20 10.57 -4.29
CA LEU A 9 -6.34 10.29 -5.44
C LEU A 9 -6.80 11.04 -6.70
N LEU A 10 -8.11 11.08 -6.97
CA LEU A 10 -8.63 11.76 -8.16
C LEU A 10 -8.48 13.28 -8.04
N LYS A 11 -8.67 13.84 -6.85
CA LYS A 11 -8.43 15.27 -6.58
C LYS A 11 -6.98 15.67 -6.86
N TYR A 12 -6.02 14.79 -6.63
CA TYR A 12 -4.61 15.04 -6.97
C TYR A 12 -4.38 15.22 -8.48
N PHE A 13 -5.23 14.61 -9.32
CA PHE A 13 -5.22 14.75 -10.78
C PHE A 13 -6.28 15.75 -11.28
N ASP A 14 -6.75 16.66 -10.42
CA ASP A 14 -7.81 17.63 -10.73
C ASP A 14 -9.14 17.00 -11.21
N GLU A 15 -9.36 15.72 -10.92
CA GLU A 15 -10.60 15.01 -11.22
C GLU A 15 -11.57 15.06 -10.02
N ASN A 16 -12.78 15.57 -10.28
CA ASN A 16 -13.83 15.60 -9.28
C ASN A 16 -14.49 14.22 -9.13
N PHE A 17 -14.61 13.76 -7.88
CA PHE A 17 -15.26 12.50 -7.55
C PHE A 17 -16.15 12.67 -6.31
N PRO A 18 -17.29 11.96 -6.21
CA PRO A 18 -18.15 12.01 -5.03
C PRO A 18 -17.38 11.70 -3.73
N PRO A 19 -17.83 12.23 -2.57
CA PRO A 19 -17.17 12.02 -1.27
C PRO A 19 -17.06 10.56 -0.81
N HIS A 20 -17.75 9.64 -1.50
CA HIS A 20 -17.86 8.24 -1.11
C HIS A 20 -17.74 7.33 -2.34
N CYS A 21 -16.69 6.51 -2.41
CA CYS A 21 -16.51 5.55 -3.50
C CYS A 21 -17.17 4.19 -3.24
N GLY A 22 -17.60 3.92 -2.01
CA GLY A 22 -18.21 2.64 -1.62
C GLY A 22 -17.27 1.43 -1.69
N SER A 23 -15.96 1.63 -1.86
CA SER A 23 -15.03 0.53 -2.12
C SER A 23 -13.64 0.69 -1.50
N CYS A 24 -13.31 1.82 -0.86
CA CYS A 24 -12.07 1.95 -0.10
C CYS A 24 -12.32 1.69 1.38
N ASP A 25 -11.29 1.25 2.09
CA ASP A 25 -11.29 1.07 3.55
C ASP A 25 -12.01 2.20 4.30
N TYR A 26 -11.69 3.48 4.05
CA TYR A 26 -12.37 4.60 4.72
C TYR A 26 -13.89 4.66 4.45
N CYS A 27 -14.34 4.28 3.26
CA CYS A 27 -15.77 4.24 2.92
C CYS A 27 -16.47 2.97 3.43
N LEU A 28 -15.71 1.95 3.82
CA LEU A 28 -16.22 0.69 4.34
C LEU A 28 -16.18 0.64 5.87
N THR A 29 -15.46 1.56 6.51
CA THR A 29 -15.39 1.70 7.97
C THR A 29 -16.50 2.62 8.45
N GLU A 30 -17.29 2.14 9.40
CA GLU A 30 -18.22 2.96 10.16
C GLU A 30 -17.50 3.58 11.37
N PHE A 31 -17.39 4.90 11.39
CA PHE A 31 -16.66 5.61 12.45
C PHE A 31 -17.62 6.06 13.54
N LYS A 32 -17.40 5.61 14.78
CA LYS A 32 -18.05 6.18 15.96
C LYS A 32 -17.55 7.61 16.16
N LYS A 33 -18.48 8.54 16.36
CA LYS A 33 -18.20 9.96 16.57
C LYS A 33 -18.62 10.37 17.97
N PHE A 34 -17.84 11.27 18.58
CA PHE A 34 -18.15 11.86 19.88
C PHE A 34 -18.04 13.39 19.81
N ASP A 35 -18.64 14.07 20.79
CA ASP A 35 -18.53 15.53 20.93
C ASP A 35 -17.11 15.90 21.37
N GLY A 36 -16.27 16.24 20.39
CA GLY A 36 -14.87 16.61 20.55
C GLY A 36 -14.64 18.12 20.63
N THR A 37 -15.68 18.91 20.89
CA THR A 37 -15.62 20.39 20.82
C THR A 37 -14.52 20.96 21.72
N LEU A 38 -14.35 20.43 22.94
CA LEU A 38 -13.29 20.87 23.85
C LEU A 38 -11.88 20.55 23.31
N ILE A 39 -11.71 19.40 22.66
CA ILE A 39 -10.43 19.01 22.04
C ILE A 39 -10.11 19.95 20.89
N ALA A 40 -11.10 20.25 20.05
CA ALA A 40 -10.98 21.22 18.97
C ALA A 40 -10.60 22.61 19.50
N GLN A 41 -11.32 23.12 20.50
CA GLN A 41 -11.02 24.40 21.13
C GLN A 41 -9.61 24.48 21.73
N LYS A 42 -9.14 23.41 22.40
CA LYS A 42 -7.76 23.32 22.90
C LYS A 42 -6.76 23.46 21.74
N ALA A 43 -6.94 22.72 20.65
CA ALA A 43 -6.05 22.77 19.47
C ALA A 43 -6.06 24.14 18.79
N LEU A 44 -7.24 24.68 18.50
CA LEU A 44 -7.39 25.99 17.85
C LEU A 44 -6.80 27.09 18.74
N SER A 45 -7.06 27.07 20.04
CA SER A 45 -6.50 28.04 20.99
C SER A 45 -4.97 27.97 21.06
N ALA A 46 -4.39 26.77 20.97
CA ALA A 46 -2.94 26.61 20.91
C ALA A 46 -2.37 27.24 19.63
N VAL A 47 -2.97 26.99 18.46
CA VAL A 47 -2.56 27.61 17.19
C VAL A 47 -2.64 29.14 17.25
N THR A 48 -3.73 29.69 17.81
CA THR A 48 -3.90 31.14 18.01
C THR A 48 -2.78 31.72 18.90
N ARG A 49 -2.51 31.10 20.06
CA ARG A 49 -1.52 31.60 21.03
C ARG A 49 -0.08 31.45 20.55
N LEU A 50 0.18 30.45 19.70
CA LEU A 50 1.44 30.27 19.00
C LEU A 50 1.57 31.13 17.73
N LYS A 51 0.60 32.03 17.50
CA LYS A 51 0.58 33.03 16.42
C LYS A 51 0.70 32.41 15.02
N GLU A 52 0.22 31.16 14.86
CA GLU A 52 0.23 30.44 13.57
C GLU A 52 1.63 30.27 12.94
N ARG A 53 2.68 30.21 13.76
CA ARG A 53 4.09 30.13 13.30
C ARG A 53 4.70 28.73 13.36
N PHE A 54 3.92 27.72 13.73
CA PHE A 54 4.44 26.40 14.06
C PHE A 54 3.65 25.27 13.41
N GLY A 55 4.36 24.24 12.97
CA GLY A 55 3.76 23.02 12.43
C GLY A 55 3.16 22.12 13.52
N TYR A 56 2.41 21.10 13.09
CA TYR A 56 1.65 20.21 13.98
C TYR A 56 2.50 19.56 15.07
N THR A 57 3.74 19.13 14.78
CA THR A 57 4.60 18.48 15.79
C THR A 57 4.85 19.38 17.00
N TYR A 58 5.12 20.67 16.75
CA TYR A 58 5.38 21.64 17.82
C TYR A 58 4.10 21.95 18.60
N VAL A 59 2.97 22.15 17.90
CA VAL A 59 1.67 22.41 18.52
C VAL A 59 1.25 21.24 19.43
N ILE A 60 1.47 19.99 19.00
CA ILE A 60 1.17 18.80 19.81
C ILE A 60 2.07 18.73 21.03
N ASP A 61 3.38 18.94 20.88
CA ASP A 61 4.31 18.92 22.01
C ASP A 61 4.00 20.04 23.02
N PHE A 62 3.57 21.22 22.54
CA PHE A 62 3.05 22.32 23.36
C PHE A 62 1.76 21.95 24.11
N LEU A 63 0.76 21.39 23.42
CA LEU A 63 -0.51 20.97 24.02
C LEU A 63 -0.31 19.92 25.11
N ARG A 64 0.62 18.98 24.90
CA ARG A 64 0.92 17.90 25.84
C ARG A 64 1.86 18.31 26.98
N GLY A 65 2.39 19.53 26.95
CA GLY A 65 3.32 20.00 27.99
C GLY A 65 4.67 19.28 27.94
N SER A 66 5.13 18.91 26.74
CA SER A 66 6.37 18.16 26.54
C SER A 66 7.57 18.92 27.08
N LYS A 67 8.36 18.28 27.96
CA LYS A 67 9.61 18.83 28.50
C LYS A 67 10.76 18.87 27.49
N ASN A 68 10.51 18.55 26.21
CA ASN A 68 11.51 18.63 25.15
C ASN A 68 12.12 20.04 25.08
N GLU A 69 13.44 20.10 24.91
CA GLU A 69 14.23 21.33 24.80
C GLU A 69 13.79 22.22 23.62
N LYS A 70 13.07 21.63 22.65
CA LYS A 70 12.54 22.33 21.46
C LYS A 70 11.39 23.30 21.77
N ILE A 71 10.67 23.16 22.89
CA ILE A 71 9.64 24.12 23.28
C ILE A 71 10.31 25.32 23.95
N ARG A 72 10.05 26.52 23.43
CA ARG A 72 10.67 27.74 23.93
C ARG A 72 10.10 28.12 25.29
N GLU A 73 10.91 28.69 26.17
CA GLU A 73 10.52 29.06 27.53
C GLU A 73 9.33 30.02 27.55
N GLU A 74 9.27 30.98 26.62
CA GLU A 74 8.15 31.92 26.53
C GLU A 74 6.81 31.23 26.24
N HIS A 75 6.84 30.08 25.57
CA HIS A 75 5.63 29.29 25.30
C HIS A 75 5.24 28.42 26.51
N LYS A 76 6.21 27.97 27.32
CA LYS A 76 5.93 27.21 28.55
C LYS A 76 5.14 28.04 29.57
N ALA A 77 5.27 29.37 29.53
CA ALA A 77 4.50 30.30 30.37
C ALA A 77 3.04 30.52 29.92
N LEU A 78 2.65 30.05 28.72
CA LEU A 78 1.29 30.24 28.20
C LEU A 78 0.29 29.28 28.88
N LYS A 79 -0.91 29.76 29.23
CA LYS A 79 -1.96 28.96 29.89
C LYS A 79 -2.46 27.72 29.11
N THR A 80 -2.15 27.59 27.82
CA THR A 80 -2.51 26.43 26.99
C THR A 80 -1.41 25.39 26.93
N TYR A 81 -0.22 25.70 27.43
CA TYR A 81 0.85 24.72 27.52
C TYR A 81 0.43 23.61 28.48
N GLY A 82 0.47 22.36 28.03
CA GLY A 82 0.07 21.20 28.85
C GLY A 82 -1.44 20.98 29.04
N ILE A 83 -2.32 21.81 28.46
CA ILE A 83 -3.79 21.66 28.62
C ILE A 83 -4.37 20.37 28.02
N GLY A 84 -3.58 19.70 27.18
CA GLY A 84 -3.89 18.46 26.49
C GLY A 84 -3.01 17.28 26.92
N ALA A 85 -2.40 17.34 28.11
CA ALA A 85 -1.52 16.27 28.61
C ALA A 85 -2.23 14.92 28.77
N ASP A 86 -3.54 14.93 28.94
CA ASP A 86 -4.45 13.78 29.02
C ASP A 86 -4.60 13.00 27.70
N ILE A 87 -4.23 13.61 26.57
CA ILE A 87 -4.38 13.03 25.24
C ILE A 87 -3.02 12.59 24.69
N SER A 88 -2.98 11.39 24.10
CA SER A 88 -1.74 10.82 23.54
C SER A 88 -1.23 11.64 22.34
N LYS A 89 0.07 11.54 22.03
CA LYS A 89 0.65 12.21 20.84
C LYS A 89 -0.03 11.75 19.56
N THR A 90 -0.33 10.45 19.48
CA THR A 90 -0.97 9.80 18.35
C THR A 90 -2.40 10.32 18.16
N ASP A 91 -3.15 10.44 19.24
CA ASP A 91 -4.52 10.97 19.20
C ASP A 91 -4.54 12.44 18.84
N TRP A 92 -3.62 13.24 19.39
CA TRP A 92 -3.49 14.64 19.01
C TRP A 92 -3.17 14.81 17.52
N LEU A 93 -2.25 14.00 16.98
CA LEU A 93 -1.95 14.01 15.55
C LEU A 93 -3.17 13.65 14.70
N ARG A 94 -3.96 12.67 15.18
CA ARG A 94 -5.20 12.26 14.54
C ARG A 94 -6.21 13.41 14.55
N TYR A 95 -6.54 13.97 15.71
CA TYR A 95 -7.47 15.09 15.88
C TYR A 95 -7.09 16.31 15.05
N ILE A 96 -5.81 16.71 15.05
CA ILE A 96 -5.36 17.84 14.20
C ILE A 96 -5.62 17.56 12.73
N ARG A 97 -5.39 16.32 12.26
CA ARG A 97 -5.69 15.95 10.86
C ARG A 97 -7.18 15.95 10.56
N GLU A 98 -8.03 15.56 11.51
CA GLU A 98 -9.49 15.65 11.34
C GLU A 98 -9.93 17.11 11.24
N LEU A 99 -9.42 17.97 12.13
CA LEU A 99 -9.69 19.41 12.10
C LEU A 99 -9.24 20.06 10.79
N THR A 100 -8.09 19.63 10.24
CA THR A 100 -7.66 20.04 8.91
C THR A 100 -8.62 19.54 7.82
N GLY A 101 -9.03 18.28 7.88
CA GLY A 101 -9.97 17.68 6.92
C GLY A 101 -11.37 18.32 6.95
N MET A 102 -11.84 18.76 8.11
CA MET A 102 -13.09 19.50 8.30
C MET A 102 -12.99 20.98 7.92
N GLY A 103 -11.77 21.46 7.63
CA GLY A 103 -11.52 22.84 7.23
C GLY A 103 -11.46 23.83 8.40
N TYR A 104 -11.24 23.39 9.64
CA TYR A 104 -10.97 24.27 10.79
C TYR A 104 -9.50 24.69 10.90
N LEU A 105 -8.60 23.93 10.27
CA LEU A 105 -7.19 24.22 10.17
C LEU A 105 -6.76 24.03 8.72
N TYR A 106 -5.70 24.70 8.31
CA TYR A 106 -4.96 24.33 7.11
C TYR A 106 -3.47 24.36 7.37
N VAL A 107 -2.74 23.64 6.53
CA VAL A 107 -1.28 23.64 6.53
C VAL A 107 -0.84 24.53 5.38
N SER A 108 0.07 25.48 5.63
CA SER A 108 0.55 26.36 4.57
C SER A 108 1.48 25.64 3.58
N ASP A 109 1.50 26.11 2.33
CA ASP A 109 2.35 25.56 1.25
C ASP A 109 3.77 26.16 1.23
N ASP A 110 4.24 26.64 2.39
CA ASP A 110 5.57 27.22 2.53
C ASP A 110 6.65 26.13 2.66
N ALA A 111 7.93 26.48 2.42
CA ALA A 111 9.07 25.57 2.64
C ALA A 111 9.13 24.99 4.06
N TYR A 112 8.53 25.68 5.03
CA TYR A 112 8.30 25.21 6.40
C TYR A 112 6.81 25.26 6.72
N PRO A 113 6.06 24.17 6.51
CA PRO A 113 4.62 24.17 6.67
C PRO A 113 4.19 24.44 8.12
N VAL A 114 3.32 25.44 8.30
CA VAL A 114 2.77 25.82 9.61
C VAL A 114 1.26 25.58 9.66
N LEU A 115 0.73 25.35 10.86
CA LEU A 115 -0.72 25.27 11.07
C LEU A 115 -1.32 26.67 11.19
N LYS A 116 -2.37 26.92 10.42
CA LYS A 116 -3.13 28.18 10.41
C LYS A 116 -4.62 27.92 10.60
N LEU A 117 -5.32 28.88 11.18
CA LEU A 117 -6.77 28.88 11.37
C LEU A 117 -7.48 29.25 10.07
N THR A 118 -8.74 28.87 9.96
CA THR A 118 -9.64 29.30 8.89
C THR A 118 -10.75 30.17 9.47
N ALA A 119 -11.59 30.77 8.61
CA ALA A 119 -12.78 31.49 9.07
C ALA A 119 -13.71 30.62 9.94
N LYS A 120 -13.72 29.29 9.71
CA LYS A 120 -14.54 28.32 10.47
C LYS A 120 -14.07 28.15 11.91
N SER A 121 -12.80 28.42 12.21
CA SER A 121 -12.25 28.21 13.56
C SER A 121 -12.88 29.12 14.61
N GLU A 122 -13.33 30.31 14.22
CA GLU A 122 -13.85 31.33 15.14
C GLU A 122 -15.15 30.88 15.82
N ALA A 123 -16.05 30.24 15.08
CA ALA A 123 -17.31 29.73 15.61
C ALA A 123 -17.07 28.67 16.71
N VAL A 124 -16.11 27.76 16.48
CA VAL A 124 -15.72 26.74 17.46
C VAL A 124 -15.07 27.36 18.69
N LEU A 125 -14.15 28.33 18.50
CA LEU A 125 -13.49 29.04 19.60
C LEU A 125 -14.47 29.82 20.49
N LYS A 126 -15.53 30.38 19.91
CA LYS A 126 -16.63 31.05 20.63
C LYS A 126 -17.67 30.09 21.22
N GLY A 127 -17.55 28.78 20.96
CA GLY A 127 -18.51 27.76 21.41
C GLY A 127 -19.85 27.79 20.66
N LEU A 128 -19.88 28.43 19.48
CA LEU A 128 -21.08 28.55 18.63
C LEU A 128 -21.28 27.33 17.71
N GLU A 129 -20.23 26.54 17.49
CA GLU A 129 -20.26 25.34 16.65
C GLU A 129 -19.67 24.14 17.39
N LYS A 130 -20.38 23.00 17.34
CA LYS A 130 -19.90 21.73 17.88
C LYS A 130 -19.02 21.01 16.88
N VAL A 131 -17.96 20.37 17.36
CA VAL A 131 -17.05 19.57 16.54
C VAL A 131 -17.17 18.10 16.91
N MET A 132 -17.68 17.32 15.97
CA MET A 132 -17.79 15.86 16.12
C MET A 132 -16.50 15.19 15.61
N LEU A 133 -15.71 14.63 16.52
CA LEU A 133 -14.46 13.92 16.21
C LEU A 133 -14.68 12.42 16.20
N ILE A 134 -13.80 11.68 15.53
CA ILE A 134 -13.84 10.21 15.50
C ILE A 134 -13.23 9.66 16.80
N GLU A 135 -13.89 8.71 17.45
CA GLU A 135 -13.36 8.04 18.65
C GLU A 135 -12.04 7.33 18.33
N SER A 136 -11.08 7.40 19.25
CA SER A 136 -9.84 6.64 19.11
C SER A 136 -10.18 5.21 19.46
N GLU A 137 -9.93 4.27 18.56
CA GLU A 137 -9.69 2.89 18.98
C GLU A 137 -8.35 2.89 19.72
N THR A 138 -8.35 3.43 20.94
CA THR A 138 -7.31 3.10 21.91
C THR A 138 -7.26 1.59 21.98
N VAL A 139 -6.05 1.05 22.15
CA VAL A 139 -5.66 -0.36 22.18
C VAL A 139 -6.36 -1.18 23.30
N ALA A 140 -7.67 -1.06 23.44
CA ALA A 140 -8.56 -2.13 23.83
C ALA A 140 -8.96 -2.78 22.51
N GLU A 141 -8.61 -4.05 22.39
CA GLU A 141 -9.14 -5.05 21.45
C GLU A 141 -9.98 -4.51 20.30
N HIS A 142 -9.59 -4.88 19.08
CA HIS A 142 -10.51 -4.98 17.97
C HIS A 142 -11.68 -5.91 18.35
N GLN A 143 -12.66 -5.38 19.06
CA GLN A 143 -14.04 -5.81 19.05
C GLN A 143 -14.70 -5.07 17.89
N HIS A 144 -14.17 -5.29 16.70
CA HIS A 144 -15.08 -5.53 15.59
C HIS A 144 -15.82 -6.80 15.98
N SER A 145 -17.10 -6.65 16.30
CA SER A 145 -18.09 -7.71 16.33
C SER A 145 -18.34 -8.24 14.90
N ALA A 146 -17.28 -8.70 14.25
CA ALA A 146 -17.29 -9.97 13.55
C ALA A 146 -16.43 -10.86 14.44
N GLU A 147 -17.01 -11.88 15.09
CA GLU A 147 -16.32 -12.80 16.00
C GLU A 147 -14.87 -13.05 15.56
N VAL A 148 -13.89 -12.38 16.19
CA VAL A 148 -12.47 -12.64 15.90
C VAL A 148 -12.18 -13.96 16.57
N LEU A 149 -12.28 -15.02 15.78
CA LEU A 149 -12.05 -16.37 16.27
C LEU A 149 -10.65 -16.43 16.89
N PRO A 150 -10.51 -17.00 18.11
CA PRO A 150 -9.21 -17.18 18.72
C PRO A 150 -8.34 -18.07 17.82
N PHE A 151 -7.08 -17.67 17.66
CA PHE A 151 -6.08 -18.46 16.94
C PHE A 151 -5.35 -19.40 17.89
N GLU A 152 -4.93 -20.55 17.36
CA GLU A 152 -4.19 -21.54 18.12
C GLU A 152 -2.71 -21.12 18.24
N ALA A 153 -2.31 -20.60 19.41
CA ALA A 153 -0.96 -20.06 19.64
C ALA A 153 0.17 -21.09 19.45
N GLY A 154 -0.10 -22.35 19.80
CA GLY A 154 0.83 -23.46 19.58
C GLY A 154 1.09 -23.67 18.09
N LEU A 155 0.02 -23.77 17.30
CA LEU A 155 0.10 -23.92 15.85
C LEU A 155 0.79 -22.71 15.19
N LEU A 156 0.48 -21.48 15.63
CA LEU A 156 1.15 -20.29 15.09
C LEU A 156 2.67 -20.35 15.29
N THR A 157 3.13 -20.89 16.42
CA THR A 157 4.56 -21.06 16.70
C THR A 157 5.18 -22.12 15.79
N GLU A 158 4.51 -23.27 15.59
CA GLU A 158 4.93 -24.30 14.64
C GLU A 158 5.04 -23.74 13.21
N LEU A 159 4.03 -22.99 12.76
CA LEU A 159 4.02 -22.39 11.42
C LEU A 159 5.11 -21.32 11.23
N LYS A 160 5.44 -20.55 12.27
CA LYS A 160 6.57 -19.59 12.24
C LYS A 160 7.91 -20.29 12.07
N ASN A 161 8.10 -21.43 12.73
CA ASN A 161 9.32 -22.23 12.62
C ASN A 161 9.46 -22.79 11.20
N ILE A 162 8.38 -23.38 10.67
CA ILE A 162 8.36 -23.90 9.30
C ILE A 162 8.69 -22.80 8.28
N ARG A 163 8.05 -21.62 8.42
CA ARG A 163 8.36 -20.48 7.55
C ARG A 163 9.83 -20.07 7.62
N ARG A 164 10.41 -20.08 8.81
CA ARG A 164 11.82 -19.74 9.02
C ARG A 164 12.74 -20.79 8.35
N ASP A 165 12.41 -22.06 8.49
CA ASP A 165 13.24 -23.15 7.95
C ASP A 165 13.21 -23.16 6.41
N ILE A 166 12.03 -22.93 5.80
CA ILE A 166 11.89 -22.75 4.34
C ILE A 166 12.69 -21.53 3.87
N ALA A 167 12.56 -20.40 4.58
CA ALA A 167 13.24 -19.16 4.26
C ALA A 167 14.76 -19.28 4.31
N LEU A 168 15.29 -20.04 5.29
CA LEU A 168 16.70 -20.37 5.39
C LEU A 168 17.17 -21.23 4.20
N HIS A 169 16.40 -22.26 3.84
CA HIS A 169 16.74 -23.14 2.72
C HIS A 169 16.71 -22.39 1.37
N GLU A 170 15.75 -21.49 1.17
CA GLU A 170 15.62 -20.69 -0.05
C GLU A 170 16.46 -19.40 -0.03
N ASN A 171 17.22 -19.14 1.06
CA ASN A 171 18.03 -17.95 1.28
C ASN A 171 17.28 -16.62 1.03
N ILE A 172 16.04 -16.53 1.50
CA ILE A 172 15.19 -15.33 1.38
C ILE A 172 14.59 -14.93 2.73
N PRO A 173 14.25 -13.64 2.95
CA PRO A 173 13.57 -13.23 4.17
C PRO A 173 12.24 -13.96 4.44
N PRO A 174 11.94 -14.38 5.69
CA PRO A 174 10.77 -15.22 6.00
C PRO A 174 9.41 -14.65 5.56
N TYR A 175 9.24 -13.33 5.63
CA TYR A 175 7.96 -12.68 5.27
C TYR A 175 7.63 -12.79 3.77
N ILE A 176 8.62 -13.11 2.91
CA ILE A 176 8.42 -13.33 1.47
C ILE A 176 7.65 -14.63 1.22
N ILE A 177 7.94 -15.68 2.01
CA ILE A 177 7.24 -16.98 1.97
C ILE A 177 5.76 -16.75 2.30
N LEU A 178 5.45 -16.30 3.52
CA LEU A 178 4.10 -15.93 3.97
C LEU A 178 4.17 -14.76 4.96
N SER A 179 3.21 -13.84 4.92
CA SER A 179 3.12 -12.74 5.89
C SER A 179 2.67 -13.26 7.26
N ASP A 180 2.95 -12.50 8.33
CA ASP A 180 2.49 -12.84 9.68
C ASP A 180 0.95 -12.96 9.75
N ALA A 181 0.23 -12.07 9.07
CA ALA A 181 -1.23 -12.13 8.97
C ALA A 181 -1.71 -13.46 8.34
N THR A 182 -0.99 -13.99 7.36
CA THR A 182 -1.33 -15.28 6.73
C THR A 182 -1.17 -16.44 7.72
N LEU A 183 -0.11 -16.43 8.52
CA LEU A 183 0.13 -17.47 9.53
C LEU A 183 -0.91 -17.42 10.66
N VAL A 184 -1.30 -16.22 11.08
CA VAL A 184 -2.38 -16.04 12.06
C VAL A 184 -3.68 -16.59 11.50
N GLU A 185 -4.04 -16.27 10.26
CA GLU A 185 -5.26 -16.81 9.64
C GLU A 185 -5.25 -18.34 9.53
N LEU A 186 -4.10 -18.97 9.22
CA LEU A 186 -3.99 -20.44 9.25
C LEU A 186 -4.28 -21.00 10.64
N ALA A 187 -3.72 -20.37 11.68
CA ALA A 187 -3.93 -20.75 13.08
C ALA A 187 -5.34 -20.41 13.60
N THR A 188 -6.06 -19.48 12.96
CA THR A 188 -7.45 -19.14 13.28
C THR A 188 -8.43 -20.10 12.60
N TYR A 189 -8.31 -20.27 11.27
CA TYR A 189 -9.35 -20.93 10.46
C TYR A 189 -9.10 -22.43 10.22
N LEU A 190 -7.90 -22.92 10.55
CA LEU A 190 -7.56 -24.34 10.60
C LEU A 190 -7.92 -25.13 9.31
N PRO A 191 -7.53 -24.66 8.11
CA PRO A 191 -7.91 -25.31 6.86
C PRO A 191 -7.43 -26.76 6.79
N GLN A 192 -8.29 -27.65 6.30
CA GLN A 192 -8.05 -29.10 6.24
C GLN A 192 -7.79 -29.63 4.81
N SER A 193 -7.88 -28.75 3.81
CA SER A 193 -7.60 -29.05 2.41
C SER A 193 -6.92 -27.88 1.71
N LEU A 194 -6.35 -28.13 0.53
CA LEU A 194 -5.77 -27.06 -0.31
C LEU A 194 -6.85 -26.07 -0.79
N ASP A 195 -8.08 -26.53 -1.02
CA ASP A 195 -9.20 -25.67 -1.40
C ASP A 195 -9.62 -24.74 -0.28
N GLU A 196 -9.62 -25.22 0.97
CA GLU A 196 -9.83 -24.38 2.15
C GLU A 196 -8.67 -23.41 2.34
N MET A 197 -7.43 -23.86 2.12
CA MET A 197 -6.25 -23.00 2.22
C MET A 197 -6.24 -21.88 1.16
N ARG A 198 -6.82 -22.09 -0.03
CA ARG A 198 -7.02 -21.04 -1.05
C ARG A 198 -7.89 -19.87 -0.55
N LEU A 199 -8.75 -20.12 0.43
CA LEU A 199 -9.58 -19.08 1.07
C LEU A 199 -8.77 -18.22 2.05
N ILE A 200 -7.61 -18.68 2.50
CA ILE A 200 -6.71 -17.93 3.39
C ILE A 200 -6.05 -16.75 2.65
N SER A 201 -6.02 -15.58 3.29
CA SER A 201 -5.43 -14.37 2.72
C SER A 201 -3.91 -14.57 2.63
N GLY A 202 -3.34 -14.37 1.44
CA GLY A 202 -1.90 -14.63 1.20
C GLY A 202 -1.63 -15.92 0.43
N PHE A 203 -2.59 -16.85 0.33
CA PHE A 203 -2.50 -18.00 -0.57
C PHE A 203 -3.16 -17.70 -1.93
N GLY A 204 -2.34 -17.24 -2.88
CA GLY A 204 -2.66 -17.22 -4.31
C GLY A 204 -2.18 -18.50 -5.00
N ASP A 205 -2.51 -18.68 -6.28
CA ASP A 205 -2.20 -19.91 -7.05
C ASP A 205 -0.72 -20.32 -6.95
N VAL A 206 0.19 -19.34 -7.08
CA VAL A 206 1.64 -19.57 -7.01
C VAL A 206 2.08 -20.07 -5.64
N LYS A 207 1.61 -19.43 -4.55
CA LYS A 207 2.00 -19.79 -3.18
C LYS A 207 1.34 -21.08 -2.71
N LEU A 208 0.12 -21.35 -3.17
CA LEU A 208 -0.58 -22.60 -2.92
C LEU A 208 0.13 -23.78 -3.60
N ALA A 209 0.55 -23.60 -4.86
CA ALA A 209 1.32 -24.60 -5.59
C ALA A 209 2.70 -24.85 -4.97
N ARG A 210 3.39 -23.78 -4.55
CA ARG A 210 4.76 -23.87 -4.03
C ARG A 210 4.83 -24.34 -2.58
N TYR A 211 4.02 -23.76 -1.69
CA TYR A 211 4.13 -23.97 -0.23
C TYR A 211 2.87 -24.61 0.40
N GLY A 212 1.79 -24.83 -0.36
CA GLY A 212 0.51 -25.23 0.20
C GLY A 212 0.57 -26.53 1.01
N ARG A 213 1.30 -27.55 0.53
CA ARG A 213 1.45 -28.82 1.25
C ARG A 213 2.26 -28.68 2.54
N GLU A 214 3.35 -27.91 2.49
CA GLU A 214 4.26 -27.70 3.63
C GLU A 214 3.58 -27.01 4.81
N PHE A 215 2.64 -26.10 4.54
CA PHE A 215 1.85 -25.45 5.59
C PHE A 215 0.55 -26.19 5.92
N LEU A 216 0.00 -27.01 5.02
CA LEU A 216 -1.25 -27.75 5.28
C LEU A 216 -1.03 -28.92 6.24
N LEU A 217 0.04 -29.70 6.05
CA LEU A 217 0.30 -30.88 6.89
C LEU A 217 0.38 -30.54 8.40
N PRO A 218 1.17 -29.54 8.84
CA PRO A 218 1.22 -29.15 10.25
C PRO A 218 -0.13 -28.71 10.81
N VAL A 219 -0.95 -28.02 10.01
CA VAL A 219 -2.29 -27.61 10.43
C VAL A 219 -3.18 -28.83 10.67
N LYS A 220 -3.16 -29.82 9.78
CA LYS A 220 -3.93 -31.07 9.94
C LYS A 220 -3.45 -31.90 11.13
N ASP A 221 -2.13 -32.01 11.30
CA ASP A 221 -1.52 -32.77 12.39
C ASP A 221 -1.84 -32.11 13.74
N TYR A 222 -1.75 -30.78 13.82
CA TYR A 222 -2.13 -30.03 15.01
C TYR A 222 -3.61 -30.19 15.34
N CYS A 223 -4.50 -30.12 14.34
CA CYS A 223 -5.93 -30.31 14.55
C CYS A 223 -6.26 -31.72 15.03
N THR A 224 -5.62 -32.73 14.47
CA THR A 224 -5.78 -34.14 14.88
C THR A 224 -5.33 -34.35 16.32
N ARG A 225 -4.17 -33.80 16.71
CA ARG A 225 -3.64 -33.91 18.08
C ARG A 225 -4.50 -33.22 19.13
N ASN A 226 -5.13 -32.10 18.77
CA ASN A 226 -5.89 -31.25 19.70
C ASN A 226 -7.41 -31.39 19.57
N GLY A 227 -7.90 -32.31 18.73
CA GLY A 227 -9.34 -32.51 18.51
C GLY A 227 -10.05 -31.31 17.88
N LEU A 228 -9.34 -30.52 17.07
CA LEU A 228 -9.87 -29.30 16.45
C LEU A 228 -10.43 -29.59 15.05
N THR A 229 -11.40 -28.79 14.63
CA THR A 229 -12.04 -28.90 13.32
C THR A 229 -11.83 -27.62 12.50
N SER A 230 -11.99 -27.73 11.17
CA SER A 230 -11.89 -26.57 10.27
C SER A 230 -12.90 -25.50 10.67
N LYS A 231 -12.41 -24.28 10.90
CA LYS A 231 -13.24 -23.10 11.15
C LYS A 231 -13.41 -22.26 9.87
N ILE A 232 -13.00 -22.79 8.71
CA ILE A 232 -12.95 -22.03 7.45
C ILE A 232 -14.31 -21.45 7.02
N LYS A 233 -15.42 -22.12 7.37
CA LYS A 233 -16.79 -21.66 7.06
C LYS A 233 -17.17 -20.37 7.77
N GLN A 234 -16.47 -20.02 8.86
CA GLN A 234 -16.68 -18.81 9.63
C GLN A 234 -15.90 -17.62 9.03
N LYS A 235 -15.02 -17.88 8.04
CA LYS A 235 -14.35 -16.82 7.29
C LYS A 235 -15.33 -16.18 6.31
N THR A 236 -15.54 -14.86 6.42
CA THR A 236 -16.34 -14.12 5.45
C THR A 236 -15.79 -14.35 4.04
N ALA A 237 -16.67 -14.75 3.13
CA ALA A 237 -16.29 -15.21 1.81
C ALA A 237 -15.43 -14.15 1.10
N LYS A 238 -14.22 -14.56 0.69
CA LYS A 238 -13.42 -13.82 -0.28
C LYS A 238 -14.32 -13.59 -1.48
N ARG A 239 -14.55 -12.34 -1.86
CA ARG A 239 -15.19 -12.00 -3.13
C ARG A 239 -14.44 -12.81 -4.20
N GLU A 240 -15.11 -13.79 -4.80
CA GLU A 240 -14.52 -14.59 -5.86
C GLU A 240 -13.99 -13.60 -6.89
N ARG A 241 -12.66 -13.57 -7.08
CA ARG A 241 -12.16 -13.01 -8.32
C ARG A 241 -12.73 -13.93 -9.38
N LYS A 242 -13.65 -13.39 -10.20
CA LYS A 242 -14.07 -13.97 -11.47
C LYS A 242 -12.88 -14.75 -12.03
N ALA A 243 -13.11 -16.03 -12.34
CA ALA A 243 -12.14 -16.90 -12.98
C ALA A 243 -11.31 -16.06 -13.95
N LYS A 244 -10.03 -15.95 -13.65
CA LYS A 244 -9.08 -15.24 -14.50
C LYS A 244 -9.07 -16.10 -15.75
N ASN A 245 -9.76 -15.66 -16.80
CA ASN A 245 -9.61 -16.26 -18.12
C ASN A 245 -8.12 -16.37 -18.37
N GLU A 246 -7.68 -17.59 -18.68
CA GLU A 246 -6.36 -17.79 -19.23
C GLU A 246 -6.24 -16.90 -20.48
N ARG A 247 -5.27 -15.98 -20.40
CA ARG A 247 -4.56 -15.35 -21.52
C ARG A 247 -5.36 -14.45 -22.46
N SER A 248 -5.17 -13.15 -22.27
CA SER A 248 -4.54 -12.29 -23.29
C SER A 248 -4.02 -11.02 -22.60
N ASP A 249 -2.89 -11.16 -21.90
CA ASP A 249 -2.06 -10.03 -21.51
C ASP A 249 -1.32 -9.55 -22.76
N MET A 250 -1.90 -8.58 -23.48
CA MET A 250 -1.27 -7.64 -24.46
C MET A 250 -2.33 -7.00 -25.37
N GLY A 251 -3.38 -6.41 -24.79
CA GLY A 251 -4.43 -5.72 -25.56
C GLY A 251 -5.02 -4.48 -24.89
N SER A 252 -4.54 -4.10 -23.70
CA SER A 252 -4.96 -2.85 -23.09
C SER A 252 -4.41 -1.68 -23.90
N LYS A 253 -5.29 -0.75 -24.30
CA LYS A 253 -4.90 0.56 -24.85
C LYS A 253 -3.73 1.15 -24.05
N PRO A 254 -2.74 1.79 -24.69
CA PRO A 254 -1.67 2.42 -23.95
C PRO A 254 -2.28 3.45 -22.99
N THR A 255 -1.86 3.43 -21.73
CA THR A 255 -2.12 4.56 -20.84
C THR A 255 -1.52 5.81 -21.47
N ASP A 256 -2.11 6.98 -21.23
CA ASP A 256 -1.64 8.27 -21.76
C ASP A 256 -0.14 8.48 -21.47
N THR A 257 0.32 7.96 -20.34
CA THR A 257 1.72 7.90 -19.93
C THR A 257 2.64 7.08 -20.84
N ALA A 258 2.19 5.98 -21.42
CA ALA A 258 2.98 5.17 -22.35
C ALA A 258 3.08 5.84 -23.72
N PHE A 259 2.02 6.53 -24.17
CA PHE A 259 2.02 7.32 -25.40
C PHE A 259 2.97 8.51 -25.34
N HIS A 260 3.06 9.18 -24.19
CA HIS A 260 4.06 10.23 -23.98
C HIS A 260 5.50 9.68 -24.09
N THR A 261 5.81 8.51 -23.51
CA THR A 261 7.13 7.86 -23.70
C THR A 261 7.42 7.63 -25.19
N PHE A 262 6.45 7.05 -25.90
CA PHE A 262 6.61 6.73 -27.31
C PHE A 262 6.84 7.97 -28.18
N SER A 263 6.12 9.05 -27.90
CA SER A 263 6.28 10.32 -28.63
C SER A 263 7.68 10.92 -28.45
N LEU A 264 8.21 10.93 -27.22
CA LEU A 264 9.57 11.41 -26.95
C LEU A 264 10.64 10.54 -27.60
N HIS A 265 10.44 9.22 -27.59
CA HIS A 265 11.35 8.28 -28.26
C HIS A 265 11.34 8.47 -29.79
N LYS A 266 10.17 8.69 -30.38
CA LYS A 266 10.04 8.99 -31.82
C LYS A 266 10.67 10.34 -32.18
N ALA A 267 10.75 11.28 -31.24
CA ALA A 267 11.48 12.54 -31.39
C ALA A 267 13.01 12.40 -31.27
N GLY A 268 13.53 11.18 -31.12
CA GLY A 268 14.97 10.88 -31.13
C GLY A 268 15.64 10.90 -29.75
N LYS A 269 14.89 11.05 -28.66
CA LYS A 269 15.44 11.00 -27.30
C LYS A 269 15.75 9.57 -26.88
N THR A 270 16.87 9.39 -26.19
CA THR A 270 17.30 8.11 -25.63
C THR A 270 16.51 7.73 -24.38
N ILE A 271 16.51 6.44 -24.00
CA ILE A 271 15.83 5.97 -22.79
C ILE A 271 16.26 6.74 -21.53
N PRO A 272 17.57 6.99 -21.27
CA PRO A 272 18.00 7.76 -20.11
C PRO A 272 17.50 9.21 -20.11
N GLU A 273 17.46 9.86 -21.28
CA GLU A 273 16.96 11.24 -21.40
C GLU A 273 15.46 11.32 -21.12
N ILE A 274 14.69 10.37 -21.67
CA ILE A 274 13.24 10.27 -21.40
C ILE A 274 12.99 9.97 -19.92
N ALA A 275 13.80 9.10 -19.31
CA ALA A 275 13.72 8.77 -17.90
C ALA A 275 13.96 10.01 -17.02
N ALA A 276 15.00 10.79 -17.32
CA ALA A 276 15.34 12.02 -16.61
C ALA A 276 14.27 13.11 -16.77
N GLU A 277 13.81 13.35 -18.00
CA GLU A 277 12.79 14.36 -18.31
C GLU A 277 11.44 14.05 -17.66
N ARG A 278 11.11 12.76 -17.55
CA ARG A 278 9.83 12.32 -16.99
C ARG A 278 9.88 11.97 -15.51
N GLY A 279 11.07 11.98 -14.89
CA GLY A 279 11.26 11.53 -13.52
C GLY A 279 10.86 10.05 -13.32
N LEU A 280 11.05 9.20 -14.34
CA LEU A 280 10.71 7.78 -14.30
C LEU A 280 11.97 6.91 -14.34
N ALA A 281 11.89 5.70 -13.79
CA ALA A 281 12.96 4.72 -13.95
C ALA A 281 13.10 4.26 -15.41
N ALA A 282 14.32 4.02 -15.87
CA ALA A 282 14.60 3.52 -17.22
C ALA A 282 13.84 2.23 -17.55
N SER A 283 13.72 1.32 -16.57
CA SER A 283 12.94 0.08 -16.70
C SER A 283 11.45 0.31 -16.98
N THR A 284 10.87 1.39 -16.47
CA THR A 284 9.49 1.78 -16.76
C THR A 284 9.36 2.30 -18.19
N ILE A 285 10.34 3.06 -18.67
CA ILE A 285 10.39 3.56 -20.06
C ILE A 285 10.51 2.41 -21.04
N GLU A 286 11.42 1.47 -20.80
CA GLU A 286 11.58 0.22 -21.57
C GLU A 286 10.28 -0.60 -21.59
N GLY A 287 9.60 -0.66 -20.44
CA GLY A 287 8.30 -1.30 -20.31
C GLY A 287 7.21 -0.65 -21.16
N HIS A 288 7.17 0.68 -21.24
CA HIS A 288 6.24 1.41 -22.10
C HIS A 288 6.53 1.18 -23.59
N LEU A 289 7.81 1.18 -24.00
CA LEU A 289 8.19 1.01 -25.40
C LEU A 289 7.97 -0.43 -25.90
N SER A 290 8.09 -1.43 -25.02
CA SER A 290 7.82 -2.84 -25.35
C SER A 290 6.40 -3.06 -25.90
N TYR A 291 5.41 -2.29 -25.43
CA TYR A 291 4.05 -2.32 -25.97
C TYR A 291 4.00 -1.89 -27.45
N TYR A 292 4.74 -0.84 -27.80
CA TYR A 292 4.78 -0.33 -29.17
C TYR A 292 5.57 -1.22 -30.13
N ILE A 293 6.50 -2.02 -29.61
CA ILE A 293 7.14 -3.09 -30.38
C ILE A 293 6.10 -4.17 -30.74
N TYR A 294 5.29 -4.59 -29.77
CA TYR A 294 4.24 -5.59 -30.01
C TYR A 294 3.19 -5.12 -31.02
N THR A 295 2.73 -3.87 -30.91
CA THR A 295 1.79 -3.30 -31.89
C THR A 295 2.43 -3.01 -33.25
N GLY A 296 3.76 -3.07 -33.34
CA GLY A 296 4.53 -2.78 -34.55
C GLY A 296 4.70 -1.31 -34.87
N ALA A 297 4.33 -0.42 -33.95
CA ALA A 297 4.56 1.02 -34.07
C ALA A 297 6.02 1.42 -33.80
N LEU A 298 6.80 0.54 -33.18
CA LEU A 298 8.24 0.68 -32.95
C LEU A 298 8.98 -0.56 -33.44
N ASP A 299 10.14 -0.37 -34.05
CA ASP A 299 10.98 -1.50 -34.47
C ASP A 299 11.87 -1.98 -33.31
N LEU A 300 12.12 -3.29 -33.24
CA LEU A 300 12.92 -3.88 -32.16
C LEU A 300 14.37 -3.39 -32.19
N SER A 301 14.91 -3.12 -33.40
CA SER A 301 16.28 -2.67 -33.60
C SER A 301 16.57 -1.30 -32.95
N THR A 302 15.54 -0.49 -32.67
CA THR A 302 15.72 0.81 -32.01
C THR A 302 16.07 0.69 -30.53
N LEU A 303 15.82 -0.49 -29.93
CA LEU A 303 15.99 -0.74 -28.50
C LEU A 303 17.06 -1.80 -28.21
N VAL A 304 17.10 -2.84 -29.04
CA VAL A 304 17.98 -4.00 -28.81
C VAL A 304 18.78 -4.26 -30.07
N THR A 305 20.11 -4.33 -29.96
CA THR A 305 21.01 -4.65 -31.06
C THR A 305 20.78 -6.07 -31.58
N GLU A 306 21.05 -6.33 -32.87
CA GLU A 306 20.80 -7.65 -33.48
C GLU A 306 21.52 -8.80 -32.76
N GLU A 307 22.75 -8.56 -32.29
CA GLU A 307 23.52 -9.54 -31.50
C GLU A 307 22.81 -9.93 -30.20
N LYS A 308 22.27 -8.93 -29.48
CA LYS A 308 21.52 -9.16 -28.25
C LYS A 308 20.19 -9.86 -28.52
N GLN A 309 19.51 -9.47 -29.60
CA GLN A 309 18.24 -10.10 -29.99
C GLN A 309 18.42 -11.60 -30.22
N LYS A 310 19.50 -12.02 -30.89
CA LYS A 310 19.76 -13.44 -31.16
C LYS A 310 19.90 -14.24 -29.86
N LYS A 311 20.74 -13.79 -28.92
CA LYS A 311 20.95 -14.50 -27.66
C LYS A 311 19.68 -14.56 -26.79
N ILE A 312 18.89 -13.48 -26.77
CA ILE A 312 17.61 -13.47 -26.05
C ILE A 312 16.62 -14.45 -26.69
N LYS A 313 16.53 -14.50 -28.03
CA LYS A 313 15.66 -15.46 -28.73
C LYS A 313 16.03 -16.90 -28.38
N ASP A 314 17.32 -17.25 -28.47
CA ASP A 314 17.82 -18.58 -28.13
C ASP A 314 17.46 -18.98 -26.68
N ALA A 315 17.59 -18.03 -25.73
CA ALA A 315 17.22 -18.25 -24.34
C ALA A 315 15.70 -18.42 -24.16
N VAL A 316 14.89 -17.63 -24.86
CA VAL A 316 13.42 -17.70 -24.79
C VAL A 316 12.90 -19.02 -25.39
N GLU A 317 13.48 -19.49 -26.49
CA GLU A 317 13.12 -20.78 -27.11
C GLU A 317 13.50 -21.97 -26.21
N SER A 318 14.64 -21.88 -25.53
CA SER A 318 15.16 -22.97 -24.68
C SER A 318 14.46 -23.07 -23.32
N TYR A 319 14.08 -21.94 -22.72
CA TYR A 319 13.59 -21.88 -21.34
C TYR A 319 12.16 -21.33 -21.19
N GLY A 320 11.56 -20.87 -22.28
CA GLY A 320 10.20 -20.32 -22.31
C GLY A 320 10.10 -18.85 -21.91
N ALA A 321 9.01 -18.20 -22.33
CA ALA A 321 8.78 -16.76 -22.15
C ALA A 321 7.90 -16.41 -20.93
N GLU A 322 7.59 -17.36 -20.05
CA GLU A 322 6.60 -17.16 -18.98
C GLU A 322 7.13 -16.34 -17.80
N LYS A 323 8.44 -16.43 -17.50
CA LYS A 323 9.09 -15.70 -16.40
C LYS A 323 10.37 -15.04 -16.90
N LEU A 324 10.55 -13.77 -16.55
CA LEU A 324 11.73 -12.99 -16.96
C LEU A 324 12.97 -13.27 -16.10
N SER A 325 12.81 -13.64 -14.82
CA SER A 325 13.93 -13.84 -13.90
C SER A 325 14.90 -14.96 -14.34
N PRO A 326 14.43 -16.16 -14.74
CA PRO A 326 15.34 -17.21 -15.23
C PRO A 326 16.11 -16.80 -16.49
N LEU A 327 15.44 -16.09 -17.41
CA LEU A 327 16.08 -15.58 -18.63
C LEU A 327 17.16 -14.54 -18.28
N LYS A 328 16.90 -13.67 -17.31
CA LYS A 328 17.87 -12.67 -16.83
C LYS A 328 19.08 -13.31 -16.17
N GLU A 329 18.90 -14.38 -15.39
CA GLU A 329 20.00 -15.11 -14.77
C GLU A 329 20.92 -15.76 -15.81
N ILE A 330 20.34 -16.32 -16.89
CA ILE A 330 21.09 -16.98 -17.97
C ILE A 330 21.82 -15.97 -18.85
N LEU A 331 21.15 -14.86 -19.18
CA LEU A 331 21.71 -13.83 -20.06
C LEU A 331 22.72 -12.94 -19.34
N GLY A 332 22.64 -12.82 -18.01
CA GLY A 332 23.58 -12.06 -17.20
C GLY A 332 23.32 -10.55 -17.18
N GLU A 333 24.29 -9.79 -16.65
CA GLU A 333 24.11 -8.35 -16.42
C GLU A 333 24.12 -7.48 -17.68
N GLU A 334 24.65 -7.99 -18.79
CA GLU A 334 24.70 -7.27 -20.07
C GLU A 334 23.32 -7.06 -20.72
N TYR A 335 22.29 -7.79 -20.27
CA TYR A 335 20.94 -7.78 -20.83
C TYR A 335 19.96 -7.20 -19.83
N SER A 336 19.36 -6.05 -20.14
CA SER A 336 18.38 -5.44 -19.24
C SER A 336 17.08 -6.26 -19.23
N TYR A 337 16.27 -6.11 -18.17
CA TYR A 337 14.91 -6.66 -18.17
C TYR A 337 14.06 -6.06 -19.31
N GLY A 338 14.35 -4.82 -19.72
CA GLY A 338 13.75 -4.18 -20.89
C GLY A 338 14.11 -4.87 -22.20
N ASP A 339 15.38 -5.21 -22.40
CA ASP A 339 15.88 -5.89 -23.60
C ASP A 339 15.12 -7.21 -23.79
N ILE A 340 15.02 -8.00 -22.72
CA ILE A 340 14.33 -9.30 -22.72
C ILE A 340 12.85 -9.11 -23.04
N LYS A 341 12.20 -8.12 -22.41
CA LYS A 341 10.77 -7.84 -22.61
C LYS A 341 10.47 -7.35 -24.01
N ALA A 342 11.34 -6.52 -24.59
CA ALA A 342 11.23 -6.02 -25.96
C ALA A 342 11.30 -7.16 -26.99
N VAL A 343 12.25 -8.09 -26.83
CA VAL A 343 12.38 -9.26 -27.72
C VAL A 343 11.19 -10.20 -27.58
N ILE A 344 10.73 -10.50 -26.36
CA ILE A 344 9.52 -11.32 -26.14
C ILE A 344 8.29 -10.67 -26.78
N ALA A 345 8.13 -9.34 -26.63
CA ALA A 345 7.04 -8.60 -27.25
C ALA A 345 7.07 -8.70 -28.78
N TRP A 346 8.26 -8.64 -29.38
CA TRP A 346 8.45 -8.84 -30.81
C TRP A 346 8.16 -10.29 -31.25
N MET A 347 8.65 -11.30 -30.52
CA MET A 347 8.40 -12.70 -30.86
C MET A 347 6.91 -13.04 -30.80
N ARG A 348 6.17 -12.50 -29.82
CA ARG A 348 4.70 -12.62 -29.75
C ARG A 348 3.99 -11.95 -30.92
N LYS A 349 4.51 -10.83 -31.43
CA LYS A 349 3.97 -10.16 -32.62
C LYS A 349 4.17 -11.00 -33.88
N VAL A 350 5.36 -11.57 -34.05
CA VAL A 350 5.72 -12.38 -35.23
C VAL A 350 5.15 -13.81 -35.12
N GLY A 351 4.61 -14.19 -33.97
CA GLY A 351 3.97 -15.48 -33.74
C GLY A 351 4.96 -16.62 -33.49
N THR A 352 6.17 -16.31 -33.03
CA THR A 352 7.22 -17.30 -32.74
C THR A 352 7.08 -17.94 -31.35
N ILE A 353 6.24 -17.39 -30.47
CA ILE A 353 5.92 -17.89 -29.12
C ILE A 353 4.50 -17.54 -28.68
#